data_AF-A0A7W1WNU3-F1
#
_entry.id   AF-A0A7W1WNU3-F1
#
_cell.length_a   1.000
_cell.length_b   1.000
_cell.length_c   1.000
_cell.angle_alpha   90.00
_cell.angle_beta   90.00
_cell.angle_gamma   90.00
#
_symmetry.space_group_name_H-M   'P 1'
#
loop_
_entity.id
_entity.type
_entity.pdbx_description
1 polymer ?
#
loop_
_entity_poly.entity_id
_entity_poly.type
_entity_poly.pdbx_seq_one_letter_code
_entity_poly.pdbx_strand_id
1 'polypeptide(L)'
;MNKNHLFSFMNNQPQLAAIGEEIEQILFTDSHAVLIKARVYTEQLAKLVTDHEKLEEVFELKHVERLHKLLREEFITEEIHHKFDWIRKTGNKAAHEADFANMELALKAHRYLFQLSVWYQETYGDWNFTAPSYRIPQPKSTESIDKDELSKLISQAIEQALGKTVDQTLQTIQKELTKFQEPQSTQTEKPGKGNTESAAALDQNIKGKQNPSFDLVT
;
A
#
# COMPACT_ATOMS: atom_id res chain seq x y z
N MET A 1 5.44 -23.07 22.27
CA MET A 1 5.13 -22.15 21.16
C MET A 1 6.07 -22.44 20.02
N ASN A 2 5.52 -22.75 18.85
CA ASN A 2 6.29 -23.11 17.67
C ASN A 2 6.84 -21.79 17.08
N LYS A 3 8.14 -21.54 17.10
CA LYS A 3 8.75 -20.24 16.69
C LYS A 3 8.68 -19.96 15.17
N ASN A 4 7.78 -20.61 14.43
CA ASN A 4 7.75 -20.58 12.97
C ASN A 4 6.48 -19.93 12.38
N HIS A 5 5.79 -19.09 13.15
CA HIS A 5 4.71 -18.24 12.64
C HIS A 5 5.22 -16.79 12.45
N LEU A 6 4.61 -16.05 11.53
CA LEU A 6 4.99 -14.68 11.18
C LEU A 6 4.89 -13.71 12.35
N PHE A 7 3.93 -13.88 13.25
CA PHE A 7 3.76 -13.01 14.43
C PHE A 7 4.68 -13.34 15.63
N SER A 8 5.63 -14.27 15.48
CA SER A 8 6.53 -14.67 16.57
C SER A 8 7.43 -13.55 17.09
N PHE A 9 7.61 -12.47 16.32
CA PHE A 9 8.34 -11.28 16.75
C PHE A 9 7.58 -10.45 17.81
N MET A 10 6.28 -10.70 18.02
CA MET A 10 5.47 -10.09 19.10
C MET A 10 5.71 -10.80 20.45
N ASN A 11 6.92 -11.28 20.73
CA ASN A 11 7.22 -12.12 21.89
C ASN A 11 7.07 -11.38 23.25
N ASN A 12 7.22 -10.06 23.26
CA ASN A 12 6.94 -9.16 24.38
C ASN A 12 5.43 -9.04 24.66
N GLN A 13 4.58 -9.43 23.71
CA GLN A 13 3.12 -9.44 23.81
C GLN A 13 2.58 -10.85 23.51
N PRO A 14 2.77 -11.83 24.41
CA PRO A 14 2.52 -13.24 24.13
C PRO A 14 1.06 -13.55 23.75
N GLN A 15 0.09 -12.77 24.24
CA GLN A 15 -1.31 -12.91 23.87
C GLN A 15 -1.56 -12.56 22.40
N LEU A 16 -0.95 -11.46 21.90
CA LEU A 16 -1.03 -11.09 20.50
C LEU A 16 -0.30 -12.11 19.61
N ALA A 17 0.90 -12.55 20.01
CA ALA A 17 1.63 -13.59 19.28
C ALA A 17 0.79 -14.87 19.12
N ALA A 18 0.09 -15.30 20.18
CA ALA A 18 -0.79 -16.47 20.15
C ALA A 18 -1.99 -16.28 19.20
N ILE A 19 -2.68 -15.13 19.26
CA ILE A 19 -3.79 -14.85 18.32
C ILE A 19 -3.27 -14.82 16.87
N GLY A 20 -2.09 -14.27 16.63
CA GLY A 20 -1.44 -14.28 15.32
C GLY A 20 -1.14 -15.70 14.82
N GLU A 21 -0.62 -16.58 15.66
CA GLU A 21 -0.41 -18.00 15.32
C GLU A 21 -1.74 -18.69 14.96
N GLU A 22 -2.80 -18.47 15.74
CA GLU A 22 -4.12 -19.03 15.46
C GLU A 22 -4.67 -18.55 14.11
N ILE A 23 -4.53 -17.26 13.81
CA ILE A 23 -4.94 -16.69 12.52
C ILE A 23 -4.22 -17.37 11.35
N GLU A 24 -2.90 -17.60 11.46
CA GLU A 24 -2.15 -18.28 10.41
C GLU A 24 -2.60 -19.75 10.22
N GLN A 25 -3.00 -20.41 11.30
CA GLN A 25 -3.48 -21.80 11.23
C GLN A 25 -4.82 -21.94 10.50
N ILE A 26 -5.70 -20.95 10.63
CA ILE A 26 -7.05 -20.99 10.05
C ILE A 26 -7.19 -20.13 8.78
N LEU A 27 -6.11 -19.49 8.34
CA LEU A 27 -6.13 -18.48 7.27
C LEU A 27 -6.79 -18.95 5.97
N PHE A 28 -6.60 -20.23 5.63
CA PHE A 28 -7.10 -20.83 4.40
C PHE A 28 -8.32 -21.73 4.59
N THR A 29 -8.79 -21.90 5.82
CA THR A 29 -9.85 -22.85 6.16
C THR A 29 -11.10 -22.18 6.71
N ASP A 30 -10.94 -21.06 7.43
CA ASP A 30 -12.06 -20.33 8.02
C ASP A 30 -11.84 -18.82 7.94
N SER A 31 -12.23 -18.23 6.81
CA SER A 31 -12.14 -16.78 6.59
C SER A 31 -12.98 -15.98 7.60
N HIS A 32 -14.10 -16.53 8.07
CA HIS A 32 -14.97 -15.87 9.03
C HIS A 32 -14.28 -15.76 10.40
N ALA A 33 -13.72 -16.86 10.90
CA ALA A 33 -12.96 -16.88 12.15
C ALA A 33 -11.70 -16.00 12.09
N VAL A 34 -11.00 -15.94 10.94
CA VAL A 34 -9.88 -15.00 10.73
C VAL A 34 -10.32 -13.57 11.00
N LEU A 35 -11.44 -13.12 10.41
CA LEU A 35 -11.90 -11.75 10.53
C LEU A 35 -12.34 -11.41 11.96
N ILE A 36 -12.97 -12.34 12.67
CA ILE A 36 -13.32 -12.17 14.09
C ILE A 36 -12.07 -12.07 14.95
N LYS A 37 -11.11 -12.99 14.79
CA LYS A 37 -9.85 -12.97 15.56
C LYS A 37 -9.00 -11.74 15.25
N ALA A 38 -8.99 -11.29 14.00
CA ALA A 38 -8.32 -10.05 13.61
C ALA A 38 -8.87 -8.85 14.37
N ARG A 39 -10.20 -8.77 14.56
CA ARG A 39 -10.82 -7.73 15.37
C ARG A 39 -10.35 -7.80 16.84
N VAL A 40 -10.35 -8.98 17.44
CA VAL A 40 -9.86 -9.18 18.83
C VAL A 40 -8.41 -8.74 18.95
N TYR A 41 -7.55 -9.13 18.01
CA TYR A 41 -6.15 -8.72 17.95
C TYR A 41 -6.02 -7.18 17.95
N THR A 42 -6.75 -6.50 17.06
CA THR A 42 -6.69 -5.03 16.96
C THR A 42 -7.25 -4.32 18.18
N GLU A 43 -8.26 -4.87 18.84
CA GLU A 43 -8.80 -4.32 20.08
C GLU A 43 -7.77 -4.35 21.20
N GLN A 44 -7.06 -5.47 21.32
CA GLN A 44 -5.99 -5.64 22.30
C GLN A 44 -4.77 -4.78 21.97
N LEU A 45 -4.35 -4.73 20.70
CA LEU A 45 -3.23 -3.88 20.29
C LEU A 45 -3.50 -2.39 20.57
N ALA A 46 -4.71 -1.91 20.27
CA ALA A 46 -5.07 -0.52 20.56
C ALA A 46 -5.11 -0.23 22.07
N LYS A 47 -5.49 -1.22 22.91
CA LYS A 47 -5.39 -1.10 24.37
C LYS A 47 -3.93 -0.93 24.81
N LEU A 48 -3.02 -1.77 24.32
CA LEU A 48 -1.58 -1.63 24.61
C LEU A 48 -1.03 -0.25 24.27
N VAL A 49 -1.39 0.30 23.10
CA VAL A 49 -0.99 1.67 22.71
C VAL A 49 -1.52 2.70 23.72
N THR A 50 -2.78 2.57 24.12
CA THR A 50 -3.40 3.47 25.11
C THR A 50 -2.66 3.41 26.46
N ASP A 51 -2.27 2.22 26.89
CA ASP A 51 -1.55 1.98 28.14
C ASP A 51 -0.13 2.56 28.08
N HIS A 52 0.58 2.37 26.96
CA HIS A 52 1.91 2.96 26.73
C HIS A 52 1.88 4.49 26.80
N GLU A 53 0.87 5.10 26.18
CA GLU A 53 0.71 6.55 26.12
C GLU A 53 0.02 7.15 27.35
N LYS A 54 -0.30 6.32 28.35
CA LYS A 54 -0.96 6.72 29.61
C LYS A 54 -2.27 7.48 29.36
N LEU A 55 -3.02 7.03 28.36
CA LEU A 55 -4.32 7.57 27.97
C LEU A 55 -5.49 6.81 28.61
N GLU A 56 -5.22 6.08 29.69
CA GLU A 56 -6.21 5.32 30.43
C GLU A 56 -7.35 6.23 30.91
N GLU A 57 -8.58 5.78 30.69
CA GLU A 57 -9.79 6.48 31.07
C GLU A 57 -10.42 5.84 32.31
N VAL A 58 -11.21 6.63 33.04
CA VAL A 58 -11.95 6.15 34.22
C VAL A 58 -12.97 5.05 33.84
N PHE A 59 -13.39 5.01 32.58
CA PHE A 59 -14.35 4.03 32.04
C PHE A 59 -13.81 3.37 30.76
N GLU A 60 -14.26 2.14 30.50
CA GLU A 60 -13.83 1.41 29.30
C GLU A 60 -14.40 2.04 28.02
N LEU A 61 -13.50 2.44 27.13
CA LEU A 61 -13.86 2.92 25.78
C LEU A 61 -14.18 1.76 24.84
N LYS A 62 -15.20 1.97 23.99
CA LYS A 62 -15.41 1.12 22.81
C LYS A 62 -14.21 1.21 21.87
N HIS A 63 -14.00 0.18 21.07
CA HIS A 63 -12.85 0.15 20.15
C HIS A 63 -12.79 1.38 19.23
N VAL A 64 -13.93 1.78 18.64
CA VAL A 64 -13.99 2.97 17.76
C VAL A 64 -13.66 4.27 18.49
N GLU A 65 -14.10 4.42 19.74
CA GLU A 65 -13.83 5.61 20.56
C GLU A 65 -12.34 5.69 20.90
N ARG A 66 -11.72 4.55 21.24
CA ARG A 66 -10.28 4.44 21.46
C ARG A 66 -9.49 4.84 20.22
N LEU A 67 -9.87 4.34 19.04
CA LEU A 67 -9.19 4.66 17.78
C LEU A 67 -9.30 6.16 17.44
N HIS A 68 -10.48 6.75 17.59
CA HIS A 68 -10.65 8.19 17.37
C HIS A 68 -9.85 9.04 18.36
N LYS A 69 -9.73 8.61 19.62
CA LYS A 69 -8.89 9.29 20.62
C LYS A 69 -7.42 9.22 20.21
N LEU A 70 -6.90 8.03 19.91
CA LEU A 70 -5.52 7.85 19.48
C LEU A 70 -5.16 8.69 18.24
N LEU A 71 -6.09 8.80 17.28
CA LEU A 71 -5.89 9.61 16.08
C LEU A 71 -5.89 11.12 16.41
N ARG A 72 -6.85 11.57 17.22
CA ARG A 72 -6.98 13.00 17.59
C ARG A 72 -5.79 13.50 18.41
N GLU A 73 -5.26 12.66 19.29
CA GLU A 73 -4.06 12.97 20.08
C GLU A 73 -2.76 12.66 19.31
N GLU A 74 -2.85 12.34 18.01
CA GLU A 74 -1.71 12.13 17.09
C GLU A 74 -0.77 10.95 17.42
N PHE A 75 -1.19 10.02 18.29
CA PHE A 75 -0.43 8.78 18.60
C PHE A 75 -0.47 7.76 17.46
N ILE A 76 -1.49 7.83 16.60
CA ILE A 76 -1.55 7.05 15.37
C ILE A 76 -1.77 7.96 14.18
N THR A 77 -1.14 7.63 13.06
CA THR A 77 -1.39 8.33 11.80
C THR A 77 -2.72 7.88 11.19
N GLU A 78 -3.24 8.66 10.24
CA GLU A 78 -4.42 8.29 9.44
C GLU A 78 -4.26 6.92 8.75
N GLU A 79 -3.04 6.58 8.33
CA GLU A 79 -2.76 5.31 7.66
C GLU A 79 -2.87 4.11 8.61
N ILE A 80 -2.44 4.28 9.86
CA ILE A 80 -2.57 3.27 10.93
C ILE A 80 -4.03 3.17 11.37
N HIS A 81 -4.68 4.31 11.59
CA HIS A 81 -6.10 4.39 11.91
C HIS A 81 -6.97 3.69 10.86
N HIS A 82 -6.72 3.92 9.56
CA HIS A 82 -7.45 3.28 8.48
C HIS A 82 -7.35 1.74 8.54
N LYS A 83 -6.18 1.16 8.87
CA LYS A 83 -6.03 -0.29 8.99
C LYS A 83 -6.83 -0.85 10.17
N PHE A 84 -6.74 -0.19 11.32
CA PHE A 84 -7.55 -0.53 12.49
C PHE A 84 -9.05 -0.48 12.17
N ASP A 85 -9.52 0.64 11.61
CA ASP A 85 -10.93 0.84 11.33
C ASP A 85 -11.46 -0.09 10.24
N TRP A 86 -10.63 -0.41 9.23
CA TRP A 86 -10.95 -1.41 8.22
C TRP A 86 -11.16 -2.79 8.85
N ILE A 87 -10.26 -3.24 9.73
CA ILE A 87 -10.41 -4.53 10.43
C ILE A 87 -11.65 -4.51 11.31
N ARG A 88 -11.86 -3.44 12.09
CA ARG A 88 -13.04 -3.28 12.95
C ARG A 88 -14.34 -3.39 12.18
N LYS A 89 -14.48 -2.66 11.07
CA LYS A 89 -15.68 -2.68 10.22
C LYS A 89 -15.88 -4.04 9.56
N THR A 90 -14.81 -4.63 9.02
CA THR A 90 -14.86 -5.91 8.29
C THR A 90 -15.17 -7.07 9.23
N GLY A 91 -14.52 -7.14 10.40
CA GLY A 91 -14.81 -8.15 11.43
C GLY A 91 -16.22 -8.02 12.01
N ASN A 92 -16.72 -6.79 12.21
CA ASN A 92 -18.12 -6.59 12.63
C ASN A 92 -19.11 -7.09 11.59
N LYS A 93 -18.88 -6.82 10.29
CA LYS A 93 -19.74 -7.33 9.22
C LYS A 93 -19.71 -8.85 9.15
N ALA A 94 -18.51 -9.45 9.19
CA ALA A 94 -18.35 -10.91 9.20
C ALA A 94 -19.16 -11.56 10.34
N ALA A 95 -19.13 -10.98 11.54
CA ALA A 95 -19.88 -11.52 12.69
C ALA A 95 -21.42 -11.43 12.55
N HIS A 96 -21.94 -10.56 11.67
CA HIS A 96 -23.38 -10.39 11.46
C HIS A 96 -23.89 -11.01 10.16
N GLU A 97 -23.04 -11.17 9.14
CA GLU A 97 -23.39 -11.64 7.80
C GLU A 97 -22.60 -12.91 7.47
N ALA A 98 -23.29 -14.07 7.47
CA ALA A 98 -22.66 -15.38 7.31
C ALA A 98 -21.87 -15.54 5.99
N ASP A 99 -22.35 -14.95 4.90
CA ASP A 99 -21.76 -15.10 3.55
C ASP A 99 -20.80 -13.95 3.17
N PHE A 100 -20.47 -13.05 4.11
CA PHE A 100 -19.60 -11.89 3.82
C PHE A 100 -18.12 -12.27 3.76
N ALA A 101 -17.69 -13.22 4.59
CA ALA A 101 -16.29 -13.56 4.72
C ALA A 101 -15.78 -14.36 3.51
N ASN A 102 -14.63 -13.97 2.97
CA ASN A 102 -13.96 -14.67 1.89
C ASN A 102 -12.43 -14.61 2.06
N MET A 103 -11.72 -15.40 1.26
CA MET A 103 -10.26 -15.55 1.38
C MET A 103 -9.51 -14.24 1.09
N GLU A 104 -10.02 -13.38 0.21
CA GLU A 104 -9.41 -12.07 -0.08
C GLU A 104 -9.43 -11.17 1.15
N LEU A 105 -10.58 -11.08 1.83
CA LEU A 105 -10.74 -10.32 3.06
C LEU A 105 -9.86 -10.88 4.19
N ALA A 106 -9.78 -12.21 4.32
CA ALA A 106 -8.93 -12.86 5.32
C ALA A 106 -7.45 -12.55 5.09
N LEU A 107 -6.96 -12.68 3.85
CA LEU A 107 -5.57 -12.36 3.48
C LEU A 107 -5.26 -10.87 3.69
N LYS A 108 -6.22 -9.99 3.38
CA LYS A 108 -6.07 -8.55 3.62
C LYS A 108 -6.01 -8.23 5.11
N ALA A 109 -6.85 -8.85 5.93
CA ALA A 109 -6.81 -8.71 7.38
C ALA A 109 -5.46 -9.17 7.95
N HIS A 110 -4.98 -10.35 7.53
CA HIS A 110 -3.66 -10.86 7.91
C HIS A 110 -2.52 -9.89 7.58
N ARG A 111 -2.53 -9.31 6.36
CA ARG A 111 -1.54 -8.28 5.97
C ARG A 111 -1.64 -7.03 6.84
N TYR A 112 -2.84 -6.53 7.13
CA TYR A 112 -3.01 -5.35 7.97
C TYR A 112 -2.57 -5.60 9.42
N LEU A 113 -2.88 -6.76 9.99
CA LEU A 113 -2.38 -7.14 11.31
C LEU A 113 -0.86 -7.16 11.35
N PHE A 114 -0.22 -7.71 10.33
CA PHE A 114 1.24 -7.70 10.23
C PHE A 114 1.80 -6.27 10.23
N GLN A 115 1.25 -5.39 9.38
CA GLN A 115 1.68 -3.98 9.30
C GLN A 115 1.47 -3.24 10.62
N LEU A 116 0.33 -3.44 11.29
CA LEU A 116 0.05 -2.86 12.60
C LEU A 116 1.00 -3.39 13.67
N SER A 117 1.36 -4.66 13.62
CA SER A 117 2.28 -5.28 14.57
C SER A 117 3.71 -4.81 14.39
N VAL A 118 4.17 -4.65 13.15
CA VAL A 118 5.46 -4.05 12.83
C VAL A 118 5.50 -2.60 13.33
N TRP A 119 4.50 -1.78 12.98
CA TRP A 119 4.40 -0.41 13.45
C TRP A 119 4.47 -0.31 14.99
N TYR A 120 3.75 -1.18 15.70
CA TYR A 120 3.77 -1.21 17.16
C TYR A 120 5.17 -1.53 17.70
N GLN A 121 5.89 -2.48 17.13
CA GLN A 121 7.26 -2.80 17.57
C GLN A 121 8.26 -1.72 17.21
N GLU A 122 8.11 -1.06 16.06
CA GLU A 122 8.95 0.09 15.69
C GLU A 122 8.74 1.29 16.62
N THR A 123 7.53 1.44 17.17
CA THR A 123 7.17 2.58 18.03
C THR A 123 7.41 2.30 19.52
N TYR A 124 7.08 1.09 19.99
CA TYR A 124 7.04 0.72 21.42
C TYR A 124 7.93 -0.48 21.78
N GLY A 125 8.52 -1.14 20.78
CA GLY A 125 9.34 -2.33 20.97
C GLY A 125 10.80 -2.02 21.32
N ASP A 126 11.66 -3.02 21.10
CA ASP A 126 13.08 -2.88 21.37
C ASP A 126 13.77 -1.98 20.35
N TRP A 127 14.76 -1.20 20.80
CA TRP A 127 15.57 -0.31 19.94
C TRP A 127 16.29 -1.02 18.79
N ASN A 128 16.57 -2.32 18.95
CA ASN A 128 17.23 -3.14 17.94
C ASN A 128 16.23 -3.97 17.12
N PHE A 129 14.93 -3.68 17.21
CA PHE A 129 13.91 -4.38 16.44
C PHE A 129 14.17 -4.21 14.93
N THR A 130 14.13 -5.31 14.21
CA THR A 130 14.17 -5.32 12.74
C THR A 130 12.92 -6.03 12.25
N ALA A 131 12.10 -5.30 11.49
CA ALA A 131 10.88 -5.83 10.94
C ALA A 131 11.18 -7.02 10.00
N PRO A 132 10.54 -8.19 10.20
CA PRO A 132 10.64 -9.27 9.22
C PRO A 132 9.96 -8.87 7.91
N SER A 133 10.21 -9.60 6.83
CA SER A 133 9.45 -9.42 5.60
C SER A 133 8.08 -10.11 5.71
N TYR A 134 7.03 -9.44 5.22
CA TYR A 134 5.70 -10.03 5.13
C TYR A 134 5.72 -11.28 4.25
N ARG A 135 5.12 -12.37 4.73
CA ARG A 135 4.89 -13.58 3.95
C ARG A 135 3.49 -14.12 4.21
N ILE A 136 2.91 -14.73 3.19
CA ILE A 136 1.68 -15.50 3.36
C ILE A 136 2.08 -16.86 3.98
N PRO A 137 1.41 -17.34 5.04
CA PRO A 137 1.66 -18.66 5.62
C PRO A 137 1.54 -19.75 4.56
N GLN A 138 2.37 -20.78 4.68
CA GLN A 138 2.20 -21.96 3.84
C GLN A 138 1.01 -22.76 4.36
N PRO A 139 0.06 -23.15 3.48
CA PRO A 139 -1.02 -24.02 3.89
C PRO A 139 -0.47 -25.34 4.43
N LYS A 140 -0.99 -25.80 5.57
CA LYS A 140 -0.63 -27.13 6.08
C LYS A 140 -1.10 -28.16 5.06
N SER A 141 -0.17 -29.00 4.58
CA SER A 141 -0.33 -29.92 3.46
C SER A 141 -1.38 -31.03 3.64
N THR A 142 -2.17 -31.00 4.71
CA THR A 142 -3.11 -32.05 5.12
C THR A 142 -4.57 -31.73 4.84
N GLU A 143 -4.91 -30.51 4.43
CA GLU A 143 -6.32 -30.11 4.27
C GLU A 143 -6.61 -29.65 2.85
N SER A 144 -7.81 -30.02 2.38
CA SER A 144 -8.33 -29.79 1.03
C SER A 144 -8.55 -28.32 0.76
N ILE A 145 -7.46 -27.59 0.56
CA ILE A 145 -7.49 -26.24 0.04
C ILE A 145 -7.72 -26.37 -1.46
N ASP A 146 -8.73 -25.67 -1.96
CA ASP A 146 -8.91 -25.49 -3.39
C ASP A 146 -7.70 -24.72 -3.93
N LYS A 147 -6.72 -25.47 -4.44
CA LYS A 147 -5.46 -24.93 -4.97
C LYS A 147 -5.72 -23.99 -6.14
N ASP A 148 -6.84 -24.15 -6.85
CA ASP A 148 -7.19 -23.31 -7.97
C ASP A 148 -7.69 -21.94 -7.48
N GLU A 149 -8.47 -21.90 -6.40
CA GLU A 149 -8.87 -20.64 -5.78
C GLU A 149 -7.66 -19.90 -5.18
N LEU A 150 -6.80 -20.60 -4.45
CA LEU A 150 -5.58 -20.01 -3.86
C LEU A 150 -4.62 -19.48 -4.94
N SER A 151 -4.39 -20.27 -6.00
CA SER A 151 -3.51 -19.84 -7.09
C SER A 151 -4.08 -18.65 -7.86
N LYS A 152 -5.40 -18.60 -8.07
CA LYS A 152 -6.09 -17.47 -8.69
C LYS A 152 -5.95 -16.21 -7.84
N LEU A 153 -6.12 -16.32 -6.52
CA LEU A 153 -6.02 -15.17 -5.61
C LEU A 153 -4.58 -14.65 -5.51
N ILE A 154 -3.58 -15.55 -5.47
CA ILE A 154 -2.17 -15.19 -5.55
C ILE A 154 -1.86 -14.51 -6.90
N SER A 155 -2.36 -15.06 -8.01
CA SER A 155 -2.14 -14.50 -9.34
C SER A 155 -2.77 -13.11 -9.46
N GLN A 156 -4.00 -12.93 -8.98
CA GLN A 156 -4.66 -11.63 -8.92
C GLN A 156 -3.90 -10.63 -8.04
N ALA A 157 -3.39 -11.05 -6.88
CA ALA A 157 -2.60 -10.20 -6.02
C ALA A 157 -1.27 -9.78 -6.67
N ILE A 158 -0.63 -10.70 -7.40
CA ILE A 158 0.58 -10.42 -8.18
C ILE A 158 0.27 -9.47 -9.33
N GLU A 159 -0.79 -9.72 -10.12
CA GLU A 159 -1.22 -8.87 -11.22
C GLU A 159 -1.58 -7.46 -10.76
N GLN A 160 -2.29 -7.31 -9.64
CA GLN A 160 -2.58 -5.99 -9.07
C GLN A 160 -1.31 -5.27 -8.58
N ALA A 161 -0.36 -6.00 -8.00
CA ALA A 161 0.91 -5.42 -7.57
C ALA A 161 1.77 -5.00 -8.78
N LEU A 162 1.84 -5.82 -9.83
CA LEU A 162 2.52 -5.49 -11.07
C LEU A 162 1.83 -4.33 -11.79
N GLY A 163 0.51 -4.35 -11.92
CA GLY A 163 -0.28 -3.30 -12.56
C GLY A 163 -0.07 -1.94 -11.91
N LYS A 164 -0.12 -1.88 -10.56
CA LYS A 164 0.20 -0.65 -9.82
C LYS A 164 1.64 -0.20 -10.02
N THR A 165 2.60 -1.13 -10.07
CA THR A 165 4.02 -0.81 -10.30
C THR A 165 4.23 -0.28 -11.72
N VAL A 166 3.58 -0.88 -12.71
CA VAL A 166 3.60 -0.46 -14.11
C VAL A 166 2.95 0.92 -14.25
N ASP A 167 1.79 1.16 -13.64
CA ASP A 167 1.11 2.46 -13.65
C ASP A 167 1.95 3.55 -12.98
N GLN A 168 2.57 3.26 -11.83
CA GLN A 168 3.49 4.17 -11.15
C GLN A 168 4.72 4.47 -12.01
N THR A 169 5.26 3.45 -12.68
CA THR A 169 6.41 3.60 -13.59
C THR A 169 6.02 4.43 -14.82
N LEU A 170 4.85 4.16 -15.42
CA LEU A 170 4.32 4.92 -16.56
C LEU A 170 4.04 6.37 -16.19
N GLN A 171 3.47 6.64 -15.03
CA GLN A 171 3.27 8.00 -14.52
C GLN A 171 4.60 8.72 -14.27
N THR A 172 5.62 8.00 -13.81
CA THR A 172 6.97 8.55 -13.59
C THR A 172 7.63 8.89 -14.92
N ILE A 173 7.59 7.97 -15.90
CA ILE A 173 8.09 8.19 -17.26
C ILE A 173 7.35 9.36 -17.93
N GLN A 174 6.02 9.44 -17.81
CA GLN A 174 5.23 10.56 -18.35
C GLN A 174 5.60 11.91 -17.70
N LYS A 175 5.84 11.93 -16.38
CA LYS A 175 6.31 13.13 -15.67
C LYS A 175 7.72 13.54 -16.06
N GLU A 176 8.59 12.60 -16.42
CA GLU A 176 9.92 12.92 -16.93
C GLU A 176 9.87 13.40 -18.39
N LEU A 177 9.11 12.73 -19.26
CA LEU A 177 8.92 13.12 -20.66
C LEU A 177 8.35 14.54 -20.81
N THR A 178 7.46 14.96 -19.92
CA THR A 178 6.90 16.33 -19.90
C THR A 178 7.92 17.39 -19.46
N LYS A 179 8.87 17.05 -18.58
CA LYS A 179 9.97 17.96 -18.19
C LYS A 179 10.99 18.16 -19.32
N PHE A 180 11.14 17.20 -20.23
CA PHE A 180 12.01 17.30 -21.40
C PHE A 180 11.37 18.05 -22.60
N GLN A 181 10.06 18.31 -22.55
CA GLN A 181 9.32 19.02 -23.61
C GLN A 181 9.05 20.50 -23.29
N GLU A 182 9.49 21.01 -22.13
CA GLU A 182 9.47 22.46 -21.89
C GLU A 182 10.53 23.15 -22.78
N PRO A 183 10.14 24.09 -23.66
CA PRO A 183 11.10 24.78 -24.50
C PRO A 183 12.02 25.64 -23.63
N GLN A 184 13.32 25.39 -23.73
CA GLN A 184 14.38 26.30 -23.30
C GLN A 184 14.11 27.68 -23.91
N SER A 185 13.56 28.60 -23.11
CA SER A 185 13.39 30.00 -23.49
C SER A 185 14.76 30.66 -23.51
N THR A 186 15.39 30.65 -24.69
CA THR A 186 16.52 31.50 -25.03
C THR A 186 16.18 32.96 -24.74
N GLN A 187 17.03 33.57 -23.92
CA GLN A 187 17.09 35.01 -23.66
C GLN A 187 17.08 35.77 -24.98
N THR A 188 16.16 36.73 -25.12
CA THR A 188 16.29 37.81 -26.12
C THR A 188 16.18 39.14 -25.39
N GLU A 189 17.34 39.79 -25.31
CA GLU A 189 17.48 41.20 -24.97
C GLU A 189 16.63 42.06 -25.91
N LYS A 190 15.99 43.09 -25.37
CA LYS A 190 15.35 44.15 -26.15
C LYS A 190 16.42 45.09 -26.71
N PRO A 191 16.44 45.43 -28.01
CA PRO A 191 17.08 46.66 -28.46
C PRO A 191 16.08 47.82 -28.42
N GLY A 192 16.53 48.92 -27.82
CA GLY A 192 15.85 50.21 -27.81
C GLY A 192 15.87 50.91 -29.17
N LYS A 193 15.00 51.92 -29.27
CA LYS A 193 14.75 52.83 -30.38
C LYS A 193 16.03 53.34 -31.10
N GLY A 194 15.93 53.53 -32.42
CA GLY A 194 16.58 54.64 -33.09
C GLY A 194 17.11 54.36 -34.50
N ASN A 195 16.54 55.11 -35.46
CA ASN A 195 17.19 55.69 -36.63
C ASN A 195 17.38 54.87 -37.93
N THR A 196 16.64 55.36 -38.94
CA THR A 196 17.04 55.76 -40.30
C THR A 196 17.69 54.76 -41.27
N GLU A 197 17.13 54.85 -42.49
CA GLU A 197 17.76 54.65 -43.80
C GLU A 197 17.72 53.25 -44.46
N SER A 198 16.87 53.21 -45.50
CA SER A 198 17.09 52.62 -46.83
C SER A 198 17.23 51.10 -46.96
N ALA A 199 16.11 50.46 -47.34
CA ALA A 199 16.08 49.11 -47.86
C ALA A 199 16.64 49.05 -49.29
N ALA A 200 17.50 48.06 -49.50
CA ALA A 200 18.23 47.74 -50.71
C ALA A 200 17.34 47.31 -51.90
N ALA A 201 17.86 47.57 -53.09
CA ALA A 201 17.37 47.06 -54.36
C ALA A 201 17.55 45.53 -54.48
N LEU A 202 16.56 44.93 -55.17
CA LEU A 202 16.61 43.77 -56.09
C LEU A 202 17.71 42.71 -55.89
N ASP A 203 17.34 41.43 -55.83
CA ASP A 203 17.16 40.64 -57.06
C ASP A 203 16.56 39.25 -56.79
N GLN A 204 15.87 38.76 -57.81
CA GLN A 204 15.12 37.51 -57.93
C GLN A 204 16.04 36.33 -58.26
N ASN A 205 15.58 35.11 -57.96
CA ASN A 205 15.59 33.92 -58.83
C ASN A 205 15.77 32.63 -58.02
N ILE A 206 15.32 31.45 -58.45
CA ILE A 206 14.24 30.97 -59.32
C ILE A 206 14.15 29.47 -58.93
N LYS A 207 12.93 28.93 -58.86
CA LYS A 207 12.69 27.48 -58.74
C LYS A 207 12.90 26.77 -60.08
N GLY A 208 13.47 25.58 -60.02
CA GLY A 208 13.34 24.51 -61.00
C GLY A 208 14.33 23.39 -60.66
N LYS A 209 14.03 22.11 -60.74
CA LYS A 209 12.87 21.34 -61.18
C LYS A 209 13.19 19.88 -60.80
N GLN A 210 12.14 19.08 -60.61
CA GLN A 210 12.08 17.64 -60.92
C GLN A 210 12.79 16.62 -60.00
N ASN A 211 11.94 15.81 -59.37
CA ASN A 211 12.16 14.44 -58.92
C ASN A 211 12.32 13.52 -60.16
N PRO A 212 12.98 12.34 -60.09
CA PRO A 212 12.24 11.15 -59.64
C PRO A 212 13.06 10.05 -58.91
N SER A 213 12.33 9.29 -58.08
CA SER A 213 12.32 7.82 -57.86
C SER A 213 13.61 7.01 -57.99
N PHE A 214 13.89 6.12 -57.02
CA PHE A 214 13.98 4.66 -57.23
C PHE A 214 14.21 3.89 -55.89
N ASP A 215 13.24 3.03 -55.59
CA ASP A 215 13.28 1.64 -55.13
C ASP A 215 13.90 1.11 -53.82
N LEU A 216 13.14 0.10 -53.38
CA LEU A 216 13.20 -0.89 -52.30
C LEU A 216 14.41 -1.85 -52.31
N VAL A 217 14.43 -2.69 -51.26
CA VAL A 217 15.09 -4.01 -51.10
C VAL A 217 16.49 -3.86 -50.46
N THR A 218 16.87 -4.49 -49.33
CA THR A 218 16.42 -5.68 -48.58
C THR A 218 16.66 -5.45 -47.09
#